data_AF-A0A1H0T0D2-F1
#
_entry.id   AF-A0A1H0T0D2-F1
#
_cell.length_a   1.000
_cell.length_b   1.000
_cell.length_c   1.000
_cell.angle_alpha   90.00
_cell.angle_beta   90.00
_cell.angle_gamma   90.00
#
_symmetry.space_group_name_H-M   'P 1'
#
loop_
_entity.id
_entity.type
_entity.pdbx_description
1 polymer ?
#
loop_
_entity_poly.entity_id
_entity_poly.type
_entity_poly.pdbx_seq_one_letter_code
_entity_poly.pdbx_strand_id
1 'polypeptide(L)'
;MSSHEIPGTAGTEPHGESAPGSVPERREVTVRRAPKYVPFLILGGLVGVVAAAVIAYALPGDASYDSGSVFGFFMVLCAAGGVILGAVAALVLDRISVRRTERAVVESVPDSAPDADGENRA
;
A
#
# COMPACT_ATOMS: atom_id res chain seq x y z
N MET A 1 5.21 -64.63 52.18
CA MET A 1 6.17 -65.00 51.12
C MET A 1 5.46 -65.97 50.19
N SER A 2 5.04 -65.50 49.01
CA SER A 2 4.88 -66.27 47.77
C SER A 2 4.45 -65.30 46.68
N SER A 3 5.36 -65.11 45.73
CA SER A 3 5.18 -64.35 44.51
C SER A 3 4.11 -64.99 43.64
N HIS A 4 3.24 -64.19 43.03
CA HIS A 4 2.51 -64.57 41.83
C HIS A 4 2.78 -63.50 40.77
N GLU A 5 3.70 -63.80 39.86
CA GLU A 5 3.78 -63.12 38.58
C GLU A 5 2.62 -63.61 37.69
N ILE A 6 1.98 -62.68 36.98
CA ILE A 6 1.18 -62.94 35.78
C ILE A 6 1.81 -62.06 34.68
N PRO A 7 2.28 -62.65 33.56
CA PRO A 7 2.89 -61.88 32.48
C PRO A 7 1.86 -61.44 31.42
N GLY A 8 1.97 -60.15 31.03
CA GLY A 8 1.72 -59.63 29.68
C GLY A 8 0.28 -59.38 29.24
N THR A 9 -0.12 -58.11 29.12
CA THR A 9 -0.93 -57.60 27.98
C THR A 9 -0.69 -56.09 27.79
N ALA A 10 -0.63 -55.68 26.53
CA ALA A 10 -0.15 -54.43 25.99
C ALA A 10 -1.02 -53.17 26.24
N GLY A 11 -0.38 -52.01 26.04
CA GLY A 11 -0.94 -50.66 26.02
C GLY A 11 0.16 -49.67 26.42
N THR A 12 1.14 -49.40 25.56
CA THR A 12 1.12 -48.30 24.59
C THR A 12 0.66 -47.00 25.24
N GLU A 13 1.60 -46.16 25.70
CA GLU A 13 1.72 -44.73 25.38
C GLU A 13 3.06 -44.23 25.97
N PRO A 14 4.15 -44.11 25.19
CA PRO A 14 5.18 -43.16 25.56
C PRO A 14 4.52 -41.77 25.50
N HIS A 15 4.40 -41.09 26.64
CA HIS A 15 4.14 -39.67 26.68
C HIS A 15 5.25 -38.98 25.89
N GLY A 16 4.97 -38.71 24.61
CA GLY A 16 5.77 -37.87 23.76
C GLY A 16 5.75 -36.46 24.31
N GLU A 17 6.88 -36.06 24.88
CA GLU A 17 7.57 -34.80 24.57
C GLU A 17 6.63 -33.64 24.19
N SER A 18 6.10 -32.94 25.21
CA SER A 18 5.63 -31.57 25.01
C SER A 18 6.86 -30.67 24.81
N ALA A 19 7.30 -30.54 23.56
CA ALA A 19 8.37 -29.65 23.13
C ALA A 19 7.91 -28.73 21.96
N PRO A 20 8.54 -27.56 21.83
CA PRO A 20 7.89 -26.29 21.55
C PRO A 20 7.64 -26.07 20.06
N GLY A 21 6.47 -25.54 19.74
CA GLY A 21 6.12 -25.17 18.38
C GLY A 21 4.87 -24.32 18.37
N SER A 22 4.96 -23.13 19.00
CA SER A 22 3.98 -22.08 18.78
C SER A 22 3.85 -21.88 17.28
N VAL A 23 2.73 -22.33 16.73
CA VAL A 23 2.30 -22.07 15.36
C VAL A 23 2.59 -20.60 15.08
N PRO A 24 3.48 -20.25 14.14
CA PRO A 24 3.62 -18.86 13.76
C PRO A 24 2.30 -18.48 13.10
N GLU A 25 1.43 -17.83 13.86
CA GLU A 25 0.17 -17.30 13.38
C GLU A 25 0.51 -16.30 12.28
N ARG A 26 0.42 -16.78 11.04
CA ARG A 26 0.79 -16.09 9.81
C ARG A 26 -0.22 -14.95 9.63
N ARG A 27 0.08 -13.82 10.25
CA ARG A 27 -0.72 -12.61 10.14
C ARG A 27 -0.44 -11.99 8.78
N GLU A 28 -1.29 -12.28 7.80
CA GLU A 28 -1.30 -11.62 6.49
C GLU A 28 -1.58 -10.12 6.69
N VAL A 29 -0.52 -9.33 6.67
CA VAL A 29 -0.62 -7.87 6.68
C VAL A 29 -0.77 -7.41 5.24
N THR A 30 -2.00 -7.10 4.84
CA THR A 30 -2.26 -6.45 3.55
C THR A 30 -1.65 -5.03 3.58
N VAL A 31 -0.47 -4.88 2.99
CA VAL A 31 0.16 -3.57 2.82
C VAL A 31 -0.62 -2.81 1.75
N ARG A 32 -1.59 -2.00 2.20
CA ARG A 32 -2.27 -1.05 1.32
C ARG A 32 -1.27 0.06 1.00
N ARG A 33 -0.69 0.06 -0.20
CA ARG A 33 0.06 1.24 -0.68
C ARG A 33 -0.93 2.40 -0.73
N ALA A 34 -0.74 3.40 0.13
CA ALA A 34 -1.50 4.63 0.07
C ALA A 34 -1.21 5.35 -1.26
N PRO A 35 -2.22 5.68 -2.07
CA PRO A 35 -2.04 6.44 -3.28
C PRO A 35 -1.46 7.83 -3.02
N LYS A 36 -0.52 8.27 -3.85
CA LYS A 36 0.15 9.56 -3.70
C LYS A 36 -0.61 10.64 -4.48
N TYR A 37 -1.61 11.27 -3.86
CA TYR A 37 -2.35 12.39 -4.47
C TYR A 37 -1.66 13.75 -4.31
N VAL A 38 -0.73 13.88 -3.34
CA VAL A 38 0.05 15.11 -3.06
C VAL A 38 0.69 15.76 -4.30
N PRO A 39 1.43 15.04 -5.17
CA PRO A 39 2.05 15.68 -6.34
C PRO A 39 1.03 16.29 -7.32
N PHE A 40 -0.16 15.70 -7.46
CA PHE A 40 -1.20 16.24 -8.33
C PHE A 40 -1.86 17.49 -7.75
N LEU A 41 -2.04 17.54 -6.43
CA LEU A 41 -2.52 18.73 -5.73
C LEU A 41 -1.53 19.89 -5.92
N ILE A 42 -0.23 19.62 -5.75
CA ILE A 42 0.84 20.61 -5.96
C ILE A 42 0.86 21.09 -7.41
N LEU A 43 0.83 20.16 -8.38
CA LEU A 43 0.84 20.49 -9.80
C LEU A 43 -0.37 21.35 -10.18
N GLY A 44 -1.58 20.96 -9.73
CA GLY A 44 -2.81 21.71 -9.98
C GLY A 44 -2.77 23.11 -9.37
N GLY A 45 -2.31 23.23 -8.11
CA GLY A 45 -2.13 24.53 -7.47
C GLY A 45 -1.12 25.42 -8.21
N LEU A 46 0.00 24.85 -8.66
CA LEU A 46 1.04 25.58 -9.38
C LEU A 46 0.54 26.06 -10.75
N VAL A 47 -0.21 25.23 -11.48
CA VAL A 47 -0.91 25.65 -12.71
C VAL A 47 -1.90 26.78 -12.42
N GLY A 48 -2.64 26.70 -11.31
CA GLY A 48 -3.54 27.77 -10.88
C GLY A 48 -2.84 29.10 -10.59
N VAL A 49 -1.69 29.06 -9.92
CA VAL A 49 -0.85 30.26 -9.67
C VAL A 49 -0.35 30.86 -10.98
N VAL A 50 0.11 30.03 -11.91
CA VAL A 50 0.54 30.50 -13.24
C VAL A 50 -0.63 31.15 -13.98
N ALA A 51 -1.82 30.55 -13.96
CA ALA A 51 -3.00 31.13 -14.58
C ALA A 51 -3.37 32.50 -13.96
N ALA A 52 -3.30 32.63 -12.63
CA ALA A 52 -3.54 33.91 -11.96
C ALA A 52 -2.52 34.98 -12.34
N ALA A 53 -1.24 34.62 -12.46
CA ALA A 53 -0.20 35.53 -12.91
C ALA A 53 -0.46 36.00 -14.35
N VAL A 54 -0.86 35.09 -15.24
CA VAL A 54 -1.24 35.44 -16.62
C VAL A 54 -2.42 36.41 -16.61
N ILE A 55 -3.48 36.15 -15.83
CA ILE A 55 -4.64 37.05 -15.76
C ILE A 55 -4.23 38.45 -15.26
N ALA A 56 -3.38 38.52 -14.24
CA ALA A 56 -3.01 39.79 -13.61
C ALA A 56 -2.01 40.62 -14.43
N TYR A 57 -1.16 39.99 -15.24
CA TYR A 57 -0.02 40.65 -15.88
C TYR A 57 0.03 40.53 -17.41
N ALA A 58 -0.83 39.72 -18.06
CA ALA A 58 -0.80 39.56 -19.51
C ALA A 58 -1.56 40.66 -20.28
N LEU A 59 -2.46 41.39 -19.62
CA LEU A 59 -3.15 42.53 -20.20
C LEU A 59 -2.48 43.85 -19.77
N PRO A 60 -2.46 44.89 -20.63
CA PRO A 60 -2.07 46.22 -20.22
C PRO A 60 -2.96 46.67 -19.05
N GLY A 61 -2.34 46.99 -17.91
CA GLY A 61 -3.07 47.36 -16.71
C GLY A 61 -3.81 48.69 -16.88
N ASP A 62 -5.05 48.74 -16.42
CA ASP A 62 -5.76 50.00 -16.20
C ASP A 62 -5.28 50.62 -14.88
N ALA A 63 -5.00 51.93 -14.88
CA ALA A 63 -4.53 52.65 -13.69
C ALA A 63 -5.52 52.62 -12.51
N SER A 64 -6.77 52.20 -12.76
CA SER A 64 -7.81 52.05 -11.75
C SER A 64 -7.64 50.81 -10.87
N TYR A 65 -6.85 49.81 -11.28
CA TYR A 65 -6.69 48.56 -10.55
C TYR A 65 -5.22 48.23 -10.32
N ASP A 66 -4.87 48.00 -9.06
CA ASP A 66 -3.55 47.50 -8.69
C ASP A 66 -3.39 46.04 -9.12
N SER A 67 -2.37 45.76 -9.96
CA SER A 67 -2.09 44.41 -10.47
C SER A 67 -1.78 43.42 -9.35
N GLY A 68 -1.18 43.86 -8.24
CA GLY A 68 -0.90 43.02 -7.08
C GLY A 68 -2.18 42.50 -6.41
N SER A 69 -3.17 43.38 -6.27
CA SER A 69 -4.49 43.06 -5.72
C SER A 69 -5.28 42.10 -6.63
N VAL A 70 -5.25 42.36 -7.95
CA VAL A 70 -5.85 41.46 -8.96
C VAL A 70 -5.18 40.09 -8.91
N PHE A 71 -3.84 40.06 -8.89
CA PHE A 71 -3.08 38.83 -8.77
C PHE A 71 -3.45 38.06 -7.50
N GLY A 72 -3.45 38.70 -6.33
CA GLY A 72 -3.79 38.05 -5.07
C GLY A 72 -5.20 37.45 -5.07
N PHE A 73 -6.20 38.19 -5.56
CA PHE A 73 -7.58 37.71 -5.67
C PHE A 73 -7.69 36.48 -6.56
N PHE A 74 -7.17 36.57 -7.80
CA PHE A 74 -7.21 35.45 -8.73
C PHE A 74 -6.31 34.29 -8.30
N MET A 75 -5.20 34.55 -7.62
CA MET A 75 -4.28 33.51 -7.14
C MET A 75 -4.98 32.58 -6.15
N VAL A 76 -5.76 33.12 -5.21
CA VAL A 76 -6.55 32.29 -4.29
C VAL A 76 -7.59 31.46 -5.04
N LEU A 77 -8.35 32.07 -5.96
CA LEU A 77 -9.40 31.35 -6.70
C LEU A 77 -8.83 30.30 -7.66
N CYS A 78 -7.84 30.67 -8.47
CA CYS A 78 -7.21 29.77 -9.43
C CYS A 78 -6.38 28.69 -8.75
N ALA A 79 -5.68 28.97 -7.63
CA ALA A 79 -4.97 27.94 -6.89
C ALA A 79 -5.96 26.94 -6.25
N ALA A 80 -7.04 27.41 -5.61
CA ALA A 80 -8.05 26.52 -5.05
C ALA A 80 -8.72 25.67 -6.14
N GLY A 81 -9.16 26.29 -7.24
CA GLY A 81 -9.73 25.58 -8.39
C GLY A 81 -8.73 24.60 -9.03
N GLY A 82 -7.48 25.00 -9.18
CA GLY A 82 -6.40 24.18 -9.70
C GLY A 82 -6.10 22.96 -8.82
N VAL A 83 -6.08 23.13 -7.49
CA VAL A 83 -5.95 22.04 -6.52
C VAL A 83 -7.13 21.07 -6.63
N ILE A 84 -8.36 21.56 -6.76
CA ILE A 84 -9.56 20.72 -6.94
C ILE A 84 -9.45 19.92 -8.24
N LEU A 85 -9.10 20.56 -9.36
CA LEU A 85 -8.90 19.88 -10.64
C LEU A 85 -7.76 18.87 -10.57
N GLY A 86 -6.66 19.22 -9.90
CA GLY A 86 -5.54 18.32 -9.62
C GLY A 86 -5.98 17.11 -8.79
N ALA A 87 -6.80 17.30 -7.75
CA ALA A 87 -7.36 16.24 -6.94
C ALA A 87 -8.25 15.30 -7.76
N VAL A 88 -9.14 15.86 -8.60
CA VAL A 88 -10.00 15.07 -9.49
C VAL A 88 -9.16 14.25 -10.45
N ALA A 89 -8.14 14.85 -11.08
CA ALA A 89 -7.20 14.13 -11.94
C ALA A 89 -6.48 13.01 -11.17
N ALA A 90 -6.03 13.29 -9.95
CA ALA A 90 -5.37 12.32 -9.09
C ALA A 90 -6.28 11.13 -8.75
N LEU A 91 -7.55 11.39 -8.44
CA LEU A 91 -8.56 10.35 -8.16
C LEU A 91 -8.84 9.50 -9.40
N VAL A 92 -8.92 10.11 -10.59
CA VAL A 92 -9.11 9.38 -11.84
C VAL A 92 -7.90 8.49 -12.13
N LEU A 93 -6.68 9.03 -12.05
CA LEU A 93 -5.45 8.28 -12.31
C LEU A 93 -5.23 7.18 -11.27
N ASP A 94 -5.50 7.46 -10.01
CA ASP A 94 -5.41 6.46 -8.95
C ASP A 94 -6.39 5.31 -9.17
N ARG A 95 -7.64 5.61 -9.54
CA ARG A 95 -8.64 4.58 -9.86
C ARG A 95 -8.21 3.69 -11.02
N ILE A 96 -7.47 4.24 -11.99
CA ILE A 96 -6.88 3.47 -13.09
C ILE A 96 -5.64 2.68 -12.61
N SER A 97 -4.81 3.28 -11.75
CA SER A 97 -3.58 2.67 -11.23
C SER A 97 -3.87 1.49 -10.30
N VAL A 98 -4.85 1.60 -9.39
CA VAL A 98 -5.28 0.52 -8.50
C VAL A 98 -5.67 -0.73 -9.30
N ARG A 99 -6.32 -0.57 -10.45
CA ARG A 99 -6.67 -1.68 -11.35
C ARG A 99 -5.47 -2.29 -12.08
N ARG A 100 -4.39 -1.54 -12.25
CA ARG A 100 -3.20 -1.97 -13.02
C ARG A 100 -2.11 -2.59 -12.13
N THR A 101 -2.04 -2.17 -10.86
CA THR A 101 -1.03 -2.66 -9.90
C THR A 101 -1.29 -4.11 -9.45
N GLU A 102 -2.50 -4.64 -9.61
CA GLU A 102 -2.79 -6.07 -9.37
C GLU A 102 -2.00 -7.03 -10.30
N ARG A 103 -1.39 -6.53 -11.39
CA ARG A 103 -0.69 -7.37 -12.37
C ARG A 103 0.84 -7.44 -12.22
N ALA A 104 1.43 -6.86 -11.18
CA ALA A 104 2.89 -6.83 -11.04
C ALA A 104 3.39 -7.64 -9.83
N VAL A 105 3.78 -8.89 -10.14
CA VAL A 105 4.75 -9.74 -9.42
C VAL A 105 4.29 -10.30 -8.08
N VAL A 106 3.65 -11.47 -8.14
CA VAL A 106 3.82 -12.53 -7.14
C VAL A 106 4.61 -13.64 -7.85
N GLU A 107 5.93 -13.53 -7.85
CA GLU A 107 6.78 -14.72 -7.99
C GLU A 107 6.76 -15.36 -6.60
N SER A 108 5.91 -16.36 -6.39
CA SER A 108 5.97 -17.20 -5.21
C SER A 108 7.29 -17.96 -5.27
N VAL A 109 8.29 -17.53 -4.52
CA VAL A 109 9.47 -18.36 -4.24
C VAL A 109 8.94 -19.62 -3.56
N PRO A 110 9.04 -20.80 -4.17
CA PRO A 110 8.87 -22.03 -3.42
C PRO A 110 10.05 -22.08 -2.46
N ASP A 111 9.82 -21.91 -1.16
CA ASP A 111 10.79 -22.42 -0.20
C ASP A 111 10.89 -23.90 -0.49
N SER A 112 12.06 -24.32 -0.95
CA SER A 112 12.39 -25.69 -1.31
C SER A 112 11.81 -26.62 -0.27
N ALA A 113 10.90 -27.50 -0.71
CA ALA A 113 10.50 -28.65 0.07
C ALA A 113 11.79 -29.33 0.56
N PRO A 114 11.92 -29.68 1.85
CA PRO A 114 13.02 -30.53 2.26
C PRO A 114 12.89 -31.79 1.42
N ASP A 115 13.95 -32.14 0.70
CA ASP A 115 14.09 -33.43 0.04
C ASP A 115 13.83 -34.50 1.11
N ALA A 116 12.60 -34.97 1.17
CA ALA A 116 12.27 -36.29 1.66
C ALA A 116 12.48 -37.19 0.45
N ASP A 117 13.76 -37.41 0.14
CA ASP A 117 14.19 -38.51 -0.68
C ASP A 117 13.69 -39.80 -0.02
N GLY A 118 12.69 -40.37 -0.71
CA GLY A 118 12.06 -41.62 -0.37
C GLY A 118 13.08 -42.69 -0.02
N GLU A 119 12.81 -43.34 1.10
CA GLU A 119 12.39 -44.72 1.07
C GLU A 119 12.81 -45.52 -0.20
N ASN A 120 13.72 -46.48 0.05
CA ASN A 120 13.87 -47.77 -0.61
C ASN A 120 14.98 -47.91 -1.67
N ARG A 121 16.11 -48.52 -1.25
CA ARG A 121 16.82 -49.50 -2.08
C ARG A 121 17.57 -50.55 -1.26
N ALA A 122 16.96 -51.75 -1.23
CA ALA A 122 17.53 -53.10 -1.18
C ALA A 122 18.27 -53.57 0.09
#